data_AF-A0A7D5HI86-F1
#
_entry.id   AF-A0A7D5HI86-F1
#
_cell.length_a   1.000
_cell.length_b   1.000
_cell.length_c   1.000
_cell.angle_alpha   90.00
_cell.angle_beta   90.00
_cell.angle_gamma   90.00
#
_symmetry.space_group_name_H-M   'P 1'
#
loop_
_entity.id
_entity.type
_entity.pdbx_description
1 polymer ?
#
loop_
_entity_poly.entity_id
_entity_poly.type
_entity_poly.pdbx_seq_one_letter_code
_entity_poly.pdbx_strand_id
1 'polypeptide(L)'
;MKQIGDWVVLGMVVIGAFLAGLVWRPLLVKVTDTKDYLEMLSFVATVIACGVAINALTAWKKQFHYAERFKSLKELKDASLGLHSFRGYLQKLGQRCMYLQMHQNILSEEMELEVDAAREKWLKDLDAYNKAWGTAAAFMTDAERKSFPGPAPLFVKYSLQWPLKIVALYSDNPGPDGFSIFTDGHREYIEEARRIYALTVSSLELKLRETR
;
A
#
# COMPACT_ATOMS: atom_id res chain seq x y z
N MET A 1 0.21 -20.49 12.36
CA MET A 1 -0.31 -21.79 12.85
C MET A 1 -1.65 -22.24 12.24
N LYS A 2 -2.57 -21.36 11.80
CA LYS A 2 -3.83 -21.79 11.14
C LYS A 2 -3.66 -22.66 9.88
N GLN A 3 -2.58 -22.43 9.11
CA GLN A 3 -2.36 -23.11 7.83
C GLN A 3 -2.15 -24.63 7.93
N ILE A 4 -1.66 -25.14 9.08
CA ILE A 4 -1.46 -26.58 9.28
C ILE A 4 -2.82 -27.29 9.43
N GLY A 5 -3.81 -26.62 10.03
CA GLY A 5 -5.16 -27.17 10.20
C GLY A 5 -5.87 -27.41 8.86
N ASP A 6 -5.75 -26.49 7.91
CA ASP A 6 -6.43 -26.58 6.62
C ASP A 6 -5.91 -27.75 5.76
N TRP A 7 -4.60 -28.03 5.79
CA TRP A 7 -4.01 -29.18 5.10
C TRP A 7 -4.44 -30.52 5.71
N VAL A 8 -4.53 -30.56 7.03
CA VAL A 8 -4.95 -31.75 7.76
C VAL A 8 -6.42 -32.06 7.49
N VAL A 9 -7.28 -31.04 7.46
CA VAL A 9 -8.71 -31.20 7.11
C VAL A 9 -8.88 -31.64 5.66
N LEU A 10 -8.18 -31.01 4.71
CA LEU A 10 -8.26 -31.38 3.30
C LEU A 10 -7.72 -32.80 3.06
N GLY A 11 -6.60 -33.16 3.69
CA GLY A 11 -6.07 -34.52 3.68
C GLY A 11 -7.07 -35.53 4.23
N MET A 12 -7.71 -35.22 5.37
CA MET A 12 -8.76 -36.08 5.94
C MET A 12 -9.98 -36.22 5.04
N VAL A 13 -10.41 -35.18 4.33
CA VAL A 13 -11.56 -35.26 3.41
C VAL A 13 -11.21 -36.12 2.19
N VAL A 14 -10.02 -35.93 1.59
CA VAL A 14 -9.58 -36.72 0.43
C VAL A 14 -9.36 -38.19 0.82
N ILE A 15 -8.69 -38.44 1.94
CA ILE A 15 -8.46 -39.79 2.46
C ILE A 15 -9.79 -40.42 2.90
N GLY A 16 -10.67 -39.67 3.55
CA GLY A 16 -11.98 -40.13 4.00
C GLY A 16 -12.90 -40.51 2.85
N ALA A 17 -12.96 -39.68 1.79
CA ALA A 17 -13.70 -39.99 0.58
C ALA A 17 -13.09 -41.18 -0.18
N PHE A 18 -11.76 -41.28 -0.21
CA PHE A 18 -11.04 -42.42 -0.78
C PHE A 18 -11.37 -43.72 -0.04
N LEU A 19 -11.21 -43.75 1.29
CA LEU A 19 -11.52 -44.91 2.12
C LEU A 19 -13.01 -45.26 2.05
N ALA A 20 -13.92 -44.28 2.02
CA ALA A 20 -15.34 -44.54 1.85
C ALA A 20 -15.70 -45.14 0.47
N GLY A 21 -14.96 -44.82 -0.60
CA GLY A 21 -15.16 -45.43 -1.92
C GLY A 21 -14.50 -46.80 -2.07
N LEU A 22 -13.27 -46.94 -1.56
CA LEU A 22 -12.43 -48.13 -1.73
C LEU A 22 -12.68 -49.23 -0.71
N VAL A 23 -13.04 -48.91 0.54
CA VAL A 23 -13.28 -49.94 1.57
C VAL A 23 -14.60 -50.68 1.30
N TRP A 24 -15.58 -50.02 0.70
CA TRP A 24 -16.88 -50.62 0.40
C TRP A 24 -16.89 -51.49 -0.87
N ARG A 25 -15.94 -51.28 -1.80
CA ARG A 25 -15.90 -52.01 -3.09
C ARG A 25 -15.48 -53.50 -2.97
N PRO A 26 -14.40 -53.87 -2.27
CA PRO A 26 -13.98 -55.27 -2.11
C PRO A 26 -14.83 -56.04 -1.09
N LEU A 27 -15.60 -55.34 -0.24
CA LEU A 27 -16.58 -55.98 0.64
C LEU A 27 -17.79 -56.53 -0.13
N LEU A 28 -17.99 -56.11 -1.39
CA LEU A 28 -19.14 -56.49 -2.22
C LEU A 28 -18.78 -57.28 -3.49
N VAL A 29 -17.51 -57.30 -3.94
CA VAL A 29 -17.11 -57.91 -5.21
C VAL A 29 -15.85 -58.78 -5.05
N LYS A 30 -15.92 -60.06 -5.43
CA LYS A 30 -14.75 -60.95 -5.52
C LYS A 30 -13.85 -60.49 -6.67
N VAL A 31 -12.66 -60.00 -6.35
CA VAL A 31 -11.63 -59.61 -7.32
C VAL A 31 -11.04 -60.87 -7.94
N THR A 32 -11.55 -61.29 -9.10
CA THR A 32 -10.99 -62.42 -9.85
C THR A 32 -10.48 -62.03 -11.23
N ASP A 33 -10.83 -60.84 -11.74
CA ASP A 33 -10.47 -60.38 -13.08
C ASP A 33 -9.41 -59.26 -13.07
N THR A 34 -8.53 -59.26 -14.08
CA THR A 34 -7.51 -58.22 -14.32
C THR A 34 -8.11 -56.83 -14.53
N LYS A 35 -9.37 -56.77 -14.98
CA LYS A 35 -10.14 -55.54 -15.14
C LYS A 35 -10.30 -54.78 -13.81
N ASP A 36 -10.55 -55.49 -12.71
CA ASP A 36 -10.78 -54.87 -11.40
C ASP A 36 -9.51 -54.19 -10.87
N TYR A 37 -8.33 -54.77 -11.16
CA TYR A 37 -7.04 -54.17 -10.83
C TYR A 37 -6.80 -52.86 -11.60
N LEU A 38 -7.15 -52.82 -12.89
CA LEU A 38 -7.03 -51.61 -13.70
C LEU A 38 -7.97 -50.51 -13.22
N GLU A 39 -9.19 -50.86 -12.80
CA GLU A 39 -10.14 -49.91 -12.23
C GLU A 39 -9.72 -49.39 -10.84
N MET A 40 -9.10 -50.23 -10.02
CA MET A 40 -8.52 -49.78 -8.75
C MET A 40 -7.34 -48.82 -8.99
N LEU A 41 -6.47 -49.15 -9.93
CA LEU A 41 -5.30 -48.36 -10.26
C LEU A 41 -5.69 -47.01 -10.88
N SER A 42 -6.72 -46.97 -11.73
CA SER A 42 -7.24 -45.71 -12.28
C SER A 42 -7.81 -44.81 -11.17
N PHE A 43 -8.51 -45.36 -10.19
CA PHE A 43 -9.02 -44.61 -9.04
C PHE A 43 -7.89 -44.02 -8.18
N VAL A 44 -6.86 -44.82 -7.86
CA VAL A 44 -5.66 -44.35 -7.15
C VAL A 44 -4.98 -43.23 -7.92
N ALA A 45 -4.82 -43.38 -9.24
CA ALA A 45 -4.24 -42.36 -10.10
C ALA A 45 -5.04 -41.06 -10.07
N THR A 46 -6.38 -41.12 -10.12
CA THR A 46 -7.25 -39.94 -10.01
C THR A 46 -7.07 -39.22 -8.67
N VAL A 47 -6.97 -39.95 -7.56
CA VAL A 47 -6.81 -39.35 -6.23
C VAL A 47 -5.46 -38.64 -6.10
N ILE A 48 -4.40 -39.26 -6.62
CA ILE A 48 -3.07 -38.62 -6.69
C ILE A 48 -3.14 -37.35 -7.53
N ALA A 49 -3.79 -37.41 -8.71
CA ALA A 49 -3.96 -36.25 -9.59
C ALA A 49 -4.72 -35.11 -8.89
N CYS A 50 -5.80 -35.41 -8.15
CA CYS A 50 -6.52 -34.44 -7.33
C CYS A 50 -5.62 -33.81 -6.26
N GLY A 51 -4.81 -34.62 -5.56
CA GLY A 51 -3.85 -34.12 -4.57
C GLY A 51 -2.82 -33.16 -5.17
N VAL A 52 -2.25 -33.52 -6.33
CA VAL A 52 -1.32 -32.68 -7.09
C VAL A 52 -1.99 -31.38 -7.52
N ALA A 53 -3.23 -31.43 -8.03
CA ALA A 53 -3.98 -30.25 -8.46
C ALA A 53 -4.22 -29.26 -7.31
N ILE A 54 -4.57 -29.73 -6.11
CA ILE A 54 -4.78 -28.86 -4.95
C ILE A 54 -3.47 -28.23 -4.49
N ASN A 55 -2.38 -28.99 -4.50
CA ASN A 55 -1.06 -28.47 -4.18
C ASN A 55 -0.64 -27.38 -5.19
N ALA A 56 -0.81 -27.65 -6.49
CA ALA A 56 -0.56 -26.69 -7.55
C ALA A 56 -1.40 -25.41 -7.38
N LEU A 57 -2.71 -25.55 -7.10
CA LEU A 57 -3.60 -24.41 -6.87
C LEU A 57 -3.17 -23.56 -5.65
N THR A 58 -2.71 -24.21 -4.58
CA THR A 58 -2.24 -23.52 -3.38
C THR A 58 -0.91 -22.81 -3.61
N ALA A 59 0.01 -23.45 -4.33
CA ALA A 59 1.26 -22.83 -4.77
C ALA A 59 0.99 -21.62 -5.66
N TRP A 60 0.07 -21.74 -6.63
CA TRP A 60 -0.36 -20.62 -7.49
C TRP A 60 -1.00 -19.49 -6.70
N LYS A 61 -1.87 -19.78 -5.73
CA LYS A 61 -2.47 -18.75 -4.89
C LYS A 61 -1.40 -17.95 -4.13
N LYS A 62 -0.38 -18.63 -3.59
CA LYS A 62 0.75 -17.98 -2.92
C LYS A 62 1.55 -17.11 -3.91
N GLN A 63 1.91 -17.67 -5.07
CA GLN A 63 2.65 -16.93 -6.11
C GLN A 63 1.89 -15.69 -6.58
N PHE A 64 0.58 -15.82 -6.82
CA PHE A 64 -0.27 -14.71 -7.21
C PHE A 64 -0.33 -13.63 -6.12
N HIS A 65 -0.46 -14.03 -4.85
CA HIS A 65 -0.45 -13.08 -3.74
C HIS A 65 0.87 -12.29 -3.65
N TYR A 66 2.02 -12.95 -3.83
CA TYR A 66 3.32 -12.25 -3.86
C TYR A 66 3.44 -11.31 -5.07
N ALA A 67 2.97 -11.74 -6.24
CA ALA A 67 2.99 -10.92 -7.45
C ALA A 67 2.12 -9.66 -7.30
N GLU A 68 0.89 -9.80 -6.81
CA GLU A 68 -0.03 -8.67 -6.57
C GLU A 68 0.48 -7.75 -5.45
N ARG A 69 1.05 -8.31 -4.39
CA ARG A 69 1.70 -7.53 -3.33
C ARG A 69 2.88 -6.71 -3.88
N PHE A 70 3.74 -7.31 -4.70
CA PHE A 70 4.87 -6.61 -5.31
C PHE A 70 4.39 -5.49 -6.26
N LYS A 71 3.40 -5.81 -7.10
CA LYS A 71 2.80 -4.85 -8.03
C LYS A 71 2.19 -3.65 -7.30
N SER A 72 1.36 -3.89 -6.29
CA SER A 72 0.73 -2.82 -5.50
C SER A 72 1.74 -1.98 -4.72
N LEU A 73 2.81 -2.57 -4.17
CA LEU A 73 3.90 -1.82 -3.53
C LEU A 73 4.67 -0.97 -4.54
N LYS A 74 4.86 -1.46 -5.77
CA LYS A 74 5.51 -0.71 -6.85
C LYS A 74 4.64 0.49 -7.26
N GLU A 75 3.35 0.28 -7.48
CA GLU A 75 2.40 1.35 -7.78
C GLU A 75 2.36 2.41 -6.66
N LEU A 76 2.40 1.96 -5.40
CA LEU A 76 2.49 2.86 -4.24
C LEU A 76 3.80 3.65 -4.23
N LYS A 77 4.94 3.02 -4.56
CA LYS A 77 6.22 3.73 -4.71
C LYS A 77 6.13 4.79 -5.80
N ASP A 78 5.62 4.43 -6.97
CA ASP A 78 5.53 5.35 -8.11
C ASP A 78 4.62 6.54 -7.78
N ALA A 79 3.47 6.30 -7.13
CA ALA A 79 2.59 7.36 -6.63
C ALA A 79 3.24 8.20 -5.51
N SER A 80 4.04 7.57 -4.64
CA SER A 80 4.74 8.28 -3.55
C SER A 80 5.73 9.31 -4.05
N LEU A 81 6.30 9.11 -5.26
CA LEU A 81 7.15 10.11 -5.88
C LEU A 81 6.39 11.43 -6.03
N GLY A 82 5.10 11.42 -6.38
CA GLY A 82 4.26 12.61 -6.50
C GLY A 82 4.16 13.43 -5.20
N LEU A 83 4.38 12.83 -4.02
CA LEU A 83 4.29 13.52 -2.74
C LEU A 83 5.30 14.66 -2.56
N HIS A 84 6.38 14.69 -3.35
CA HIS A 84 7.31 15.82 -3.37
C HIS A 84 6.62 17.14 -3.75
N SER A 85 5.49 17.11 -4.46
CA SER A 85 4.76 18.31 -4.87
C SER A 85 4.16 19.08 -3.70
N PHE A 86 3.91 18.42 -2.57
CA PHE A 86 3.45 19.09 -1.36
C PHE A 86 4.44 20.17 -0.91
N ARG A 87 5.74 19.85 -0.96
CA ARG A 87 6.80 20.81 -0.65
C ARG A 87 6.72 22.03 -1.58
N GLY A 88 6.51 21.80 -2.87
CA GLY A 88 6.37 22.87 -3.85
C GLY A 88 5.16 23.77 -3.56
N TYR A 89 4.03 23.18 -3.18
CA TYR A 89 2.85 23.94 -2.75
C TYR A 89 3.13 24.79 -1.50
N LEU A 90 3.73 24.22 -0.46
CA LEU A 90 4.10 24.98 0.75
C LEU A 90 5.11 26.10 0.45
N GLN A 91 6.04 25.88 -0.48
CA GLN A 91 7.00 26.91 -0.91
C GLN A 91 6.29 28.08 -1.59
N LYS A 92 5.38 27.82 -2.54
CA LYS A 92 4.59 28.87 -3.20
C LYS A 92 3.73 29.65 -2.21
N LEU A 93 3.10 28.95 -1.26
CA LEU A 93 2.34 29.58 -0.19
C LEU A 93 3.22 30.50 0.68
N GLY A 94 4.43 30.05 1.03
CA GLY A 94 5.38 30.86 1.78
C GLY A 94 5.82 32.10 1.00
N GLN A 95 6.12 31.96 -0.29
CA GLN A 95 6.47 33.08 -1.18
C GLN A 95 5.36 34.12 -1.25
N ARG A 96 4.10 33.68 -1.36
CA ARG A 96 2.92 34.55 -1.30
C ARG A 96 2.86 35.33 0.01
N CYS A 97 3.04 34.68 1.17
CA CYS A 97 3.08 35.36 2.47
C CYS A 97 4.21 36.39 2.57
N MET A 98 5.42 36.04 2.12
CA MET A 98 6.56 36.97 2.11
C MET A 98 6.29 38.18 1.20
N TYR A 99 5.66 37.96 0.05
CA TYR A 99 5.28 39.03 -0.86
C TYR A 99 4.32 40.02 -0.22
N LEU A 100 3.27 39.51 0.44
CA LEU A 100 2.30 40.34 1.17
C LEU A 100 2.97 41.16 2.26
N GLN A 101 3.95 40.59 2.97
CA GLN A 101 4.71 41.27 4.01
C GLN A 101 5.56 42.43 3.46
N MET A 102 6.19 42.24 2.29
CA MET A 102 7.03 43.25 1.64
C MET A 102 6.23 44.34 0.93
N HIS A 103 5.02 44.03 0.44
CA HIS A 103 4.20 44.91 -0.39
C HIS A 103 2.95 45.42 0.34
N GLN A 104 3.00 45.59 1.66
CA GLN A 104 1.92 46.18 2.47
C GLN A 104 0.55 45.51 2.25
N ASN A 105 0.51 44.18 2.16
CA ASN A 105 -0.68 43.37 1.88
C ASN A 105 -1.30 43.56 0.49
N ILE A 106 -0.58 44.11 -0.49
CA ILE A 106 -1.04 44.12 -1.88
C ILE A 106 -0.93 42.70 -2.45
N LEU A 107 -2.07 42.17 -2.90
CA LEU A 107 -2.15 40.84 -3.52
C LEU A 107 -1.66 40.90 -4.97
N SER A 108 -0.82 39.94 -5.36
CA SER A 108 -0.44 39.71 -6.76
C SER A 108 -1.30 38.59 -7.33
N GLU A 109 -2.06 38.89 -8.39
CA GLU A 109 -2.88 37.91 -9.11
C GLU A 109 -2.03 36.74 -9.64
N GLU A 110 -0.83 37.03 -10.14
CA GLU A 110 0.11 36.01 -10.61
C GLU A 110 0.49 35.03 -9.49
N MET A 111 0.77 35.53 -8.28
CA MET A 111 1.12 34.65 -7.15
C MET A 111 -0.05 33.81 -6.67
N GLU A 112 -1.27 34.34 -6.70
CA GLU A 112 -2.47 33.55 -6.39
C GLU A 112 -2.62 32.39 -7.38
N LEU A 113 -2.49 32.67 -8.68
CA LEU A 113 -2.55 31.64 -9.72
C LEU A 113 -1.46 30.58 -9.55
N GLU A 114 -0.23 30.97 -9.20
CA GLU A 114 0.84 29.99 -8.93
C GLU A 114 0.56 29.12 -7.71
N VAL A 115 0.02 29.69 -6.62
CA VAL A 115 -0.34 28.95 -5.41
C VAL A 115 -1.48 27.98 -5.69
N ASP A 116 -2.50 28.41 -6.42
CA ASP A 116 -3.64 27.57 -6.80
C ASP A 116 -3.22 26.43 -7.73
N ALA A 117 -2.36 26.72 -8.74
CA ALA A 117 -1.82 25.68 -9.61
C ALA A 117 -0.98 24.64 -8.83
N ALA A 118 -0.15 25.10 -7.88
CA ALA A 118 0.63 24.20 -7.03
C ALA A 118 -0.27 23.37 -6.09
N ARG A 119 -1.34 23.97 -5.57
CA ARG A 119 -2.35 23.30 -4.74
C ARG A 119 -3.09 22.22 -5.54
N GLU A 120 -3.56 22.54 -6.74
CA GLU A 120 -4.25 21.59 -7.62
C GLU A 120 -3.35 20.39 -7.94
N LYS A 121 -2.09 20.66 -8.30
CA LYS A 121 -1.10 19.61 -8.52
C LYS A 121 -0.93 18.72 -7.30
N TRP A 122 -0.79 19.31 -6.11
CA TRP A 122 -0.67 18.56 -4.87
C TRP A 122 -1.91 17.70 -4.60
N LEU A 123 -3.12 18.23 -4.77
CA LEU A 123 -4.36 17.48 -4.54
C LEU A 123 -4.48 16.28 -5.49
N LYS A 124 -4.07 16.45 -6.76
CA LYS A 124 -4.02 15.36 -7.74
C LYS A 124 -3.01 14.27 -7.34
N ASP A 125 -1.80 14.67 -6.94
CA ASP A 125 -0.76 13.75 -6.51
C ASP A 125 -1.16 13.01 -5.21
N LEU A 126 -1.85 13.70 -4.28
CA LEU A 126 -2.38 13.13 -3.04
C LEU A 126 -3.51 12.12 -3.31
N ASP A 127 -4.42 12.41 -4.24
CA ASP A 127 -5.47 11.45 -4.63
C ASP A 127 -4.88 10.17 -5.25
N ALA A 128 -3.90 10.32 -6.15
CA ALA A 128 -3.18 9.19 -6.73
C ALA A 128 -2.49 8.35 -5.65
N TYR A 129 -1.83 9.00 -4.69
CA TYR A 129 -1.21 8.32 -3.55
C TYR A 129 -2.23 7.60 -2.67
N ASN A 130 -3.36 8.22 -2.35
CA ASN A 130 -4.41 7.63 -1.51
C ASN A 130 -5.01 6.37 -2.15
N LYS A 131 -5.25 6.40 -3.46
CA LYS A 131 -5.72 5.24 -4.23
C LYS A 131 -4.71 4.10 -4.18
N ALA A 132 -3.44 4.39 -4.47
CA ALA A 132 -2.38 3.39 -4.43
C ALA A 132 -2.19 2.82 -3.01
N TRP A 133 -2.29 3.67 -1.98
CA TRP A 133 -2.23 3.24 -0.59
C TRP A 133 -3.37 2.29 -0.22
N GLY A 134 -4.61 2.59 -0.64
CA GLY A 134 -5.76 1.71 -0.42
C GLY A 134 -5.54 0.30 -0.99
N THR A 135 -5.04 0.22 -2.22
CA THR A 135 -4.71 -1.06 -2.86
C THR A 135 -3.59 -1.79 -2.13
N ALA A 136 -2.46 -1.13 -1.86
CA ALA A 136 -1.32 -1.77 -1.19
C ALA A 136 -1.64 -2.18 0.25
N ALA A 137 -2.43 -1.38 0.98
CA ALA A 137 -2.84 -1.67 2.34
C ALA A 137 -3.66 -2.96 2.46
N ALA A 138 -4.40 -3.36 1.41
CA ALA A 138 -5.12 -4.63 1.38
C ALA A 138 -4.20 -5.86 1.40
N PHE A 139 -2.96 -5.71 0.92
CA PHE A 139 -1.94 -6.78 0.89
C PHE A 139 -0.91 -6.68 2.02
N MET A 140 -0.92 -5.60 2.80
CA MET A 140 -0.06 -5.44 3.98
C MET A 140 -0.67 -6.11 5.22
N THR A 141 0.19 -6.62 6.09
CA THR A 141 -0.20 -7.04 7.44
C THR A 141 -0.50 -5.83 8.34
N ASP A 142 -1.24 -6.04 9.43
CA ASP A 142 -1.50 -4.98 10.42
C ASP A 142 -0.23 -4.38 11.01
N ALA A 143 0.77 -5.22 11.28
CA ALA A 143 2.06 -4.77 11.80
C ALA A 143 2.76 -3.85 10.81
N GLU A 144 2.79 -4.24 9.52
CA GLU A 144 3.37 -3.41 8.47
C GLU A 144 2.65 -2.08 8.32
N ARG A 145 1.30 -2.09 8.30
CA ARG A 145 0.49 -0.87 8.22
C ARG A 145 0.78 0.10 9.37
N LYS A 146 0.87 -0.40 10.61
CA LYS A 146 1.15 0.42 11.80
C LYS A 146 2.58 0.96 11.82
N SER A 147 3.55 0.19 11.32
CA SER A 147 4.96 0.58 11.26
C SER A 147 5.30 1.52 10.09
N PHE A 148 4.39 1.68 9.13
CA PHE A 148 4.66 2.46 7.92
C PHE A 148 4.72 3.96 8.25
N PRO A 149 5.79 4.68 7.88
CA PRO A 149 6.00 6.06 8.31
C PRO A 149 5.09 7.08 7.61
N GLY A 150 4.53 6.75 6.45
CA GLY A 150 3.76 7.69 5.62
C GLY A 150 2.38 7.19 5.19
N PRO A 151 1.49 6.71 6.07
CA PRO A 151 0.19 6.23 5.63
C PRO A 151 -0.64 7.39 5.04
N ALA A 152 -1.50 7.12 4.07
CA ALA A 152 -2.35 8.14 3.41
C ALA A 152 -3.04 9.14 4.37
N PRO A 153 -3.67 8.71 5.49
CA PRO A 153 -4.28 9.64 6.45
C PRO A 153 -3.33 10.67 7.04
N LEU A 154 -2.03 10.36 7.13
CA LEU A 154 -1.02 11.28 7.64
C LEU A 154 -0.83 12.46 6.67
N PHE A 155 -0.69 12.19 5.37
CA PHE A 155 -0.54 13.23 4.35
C PHE A 155 -1.81 14.08 4.20
N VAL A 156 -3.00 13.48 4.34
CA VAL A 156 -4.26 14.22 4.40
C VAL A 156 -4.31 15.14 5.62
N LYS A 157 -3.87 14.67 6.79
CA LYS A 157 -3.80 15.52 7.99
C LYS A 157 -2.86 16.71 7.76
N TYR A 158 -1.68 16.49 7.19
CA TYR A 158 -0.72 17.57 6.95
C TYR A 158 -1.15 18.55 5.86
N SER A 159 -1.81 18.07 4.80
CA SER A 159 -2.34 18.94 3.75
C SER A 159 -3.39 19.93 4.25
N LEU A 160 -4.10 19.58 5.33
CA LEU A 160 -5.03 20.47 6.01
C LEU A 160 -4.34 21.37 7.03
N GLN A 161 -3.42 20.83 7.83
CA GLN A 161 -2.85 21.55 8.98
C GLN A 161 -1.74 22.53 8.61
N TRP A 162 -0.78 22.13 7.77
CA TRP A 162 0.43 22.92 7.57
C TRP A 162 0.21 24.21 6.77
N PRO A 163 -0.60 24.23 5.69
CA PRO A 163 -0.95 25.49 5.03
C PRO A 163 -1.58 26.52 5.99
N LEU A 164 -2.49 26.07 6.85
CA LEU A 164 -3.12 26.93 7.87
C LEU A 164 -2.10 27.46 8.87
N LYS A 165 -1.17 26.62 9.33
CA LYS A 165 -0.11 27.04 10.26
C LYS A 165 0.86 28.04 9.62
N ILE A 166 1.19 27.90 8.34
CA ILE A 166 2.02 28.87 7.61
C ILE A 166 1.31 30.22 7.51
N VAL A 167 0.02 30.22 7.16
CA VAL A 167 -0.77 31.46 7.10
C VAL A 167 -0.93 32.09 8.49
N ALA A 168 -1.12 31.30 9.54
CA ALA A 168 -1.17 31.78 10.91
C ALA A 168 0.16 32.40 11.35
N LEU A 169 1.30 31.74 11.07
CA LEU A 169 2.63 32.30 11.34
C LEU A 169 2.84 33.67 10.69
N TYR A 170 2.36 33.84 9.46
CA TYR A 170 2.36 35.13 8.78
C TYR A 170 1.47 36.15 9.51
N SER A 171 0.23 35.78 9.84
CA SER A 171 -0.73 36.66 10.49
C SER A 171 -0.28 37.11 11.89
N ASP A 172 0.40 36.24 12.63
CA ASP A 172 0.84 36.50 14.00
C ASP A 172 2.11 37.35 14.07
N ASN A 173 2.87 37.42 12.97
CA ASN A 173 4.15 38.12 12.90
C ASN A 173 4.18 39.13 11.73
N PRO A 174 3.28 40.13 11.72
CA PRO A 174 3.24 41.12 10.65
C PRO A 174 4.45 42.06 10.67
N GLY A 175 4.84 42.57 9.50
CA GLY A 175 5.87 43.60 9.35
C GLY A 175 7.32 43.07 9.41
N PRO A 176 8.33 43.95 9.24
CA PRO A 176 9.72 43.53 9.01
C PRO A 176 10.33 42.69 10.12
N ASP A 177 9.99 42.97 11.38
CA ASP A 177 10.55 42.28 12.54
C ASP A 177 10.07 40.82 12.62
N GLY A 178 8.86 40.54 12.12
CA GLY A 178 8.29 39.20 12.04
C GLY A 178 8.80 38.34 10.89
N PHE A 179 9.55 38.93 9.94
CA PHE A 179 10.00 38.23 8.73
C PHE A 179 10.92 37.05 9.04
N SER A 180 11.88 37.25 9.95
CA SER A 180 12.82 36.19 10.36
C SER A 180 12.06 35.00 10.98
N ILE A 181 11.18 35.27 11.95
CA ILE A 181 10.34 34.28 12.63
C ILE A 181 9.50 33.50 11.62
N PHE A 182 8.85 34.20 10.68
CA PHE A 182 8.08 33.56 9.61
C PHE A 182 8.96 32.66 8.73
N THR A 183 10.12 33.16 8.27
CA THR A 183 11.00 32.41 7.36
C THR A 183 11.56 31.13 8.01
N ASP A 184 11.89 31.19 9.30
CA ASP A 184 12.40 30.04 10.05
C ASP A 184 11.29 29.01 10.30
N GLY A 185 10.10 29.46 10.74
CA GLY A 185 8.95 28.58 10.92
C GLY A 185 8.46 27.94 9.61
N HIS A 186 8.46 28.70 8.51
CA HIS A 186 8.16 28.16 7.18
C HIS A 186 9.17 27.10 6.75
N ARG A 187 10.47 27.35 6.96
CA ARG A 187 11.54 26.40 6.65
C ARG A 187 11.39 25.09 7.44
N GLU A 188 10.97 25.16 8.69
CA GLU A 188 10.70 23.97 9.52
C GLU A 188 9.65 23.06 8.87
N TYR A 189 8.52 23.60 8.42
CA TYR A 189 7.49 22.81 7.72
C TYR A 189 7.98 22.22 6.39
N ILE A 190 8.83 22.95 5.66
CA ILE A 190 9.42 22.46 4.41
C ILE A 190 10.37 21.29 4.64
N GLU A 191 11.24 21.39 5.64
CA GLU A 191 12.17 20.30 5.98
C GLU A 191 11.43 19.10 6.57
N GLU A 192 10.38 19.32 7.37
CA GLU A 192 9.54 18.23 7.88
C GLU A 192 8.79 17.51 6.75
N ALA A 193 8.22 18.25 5.79
CA ALA A 193 7.61 17.67 4.58
C ALA A 193 8.60 16.79 3.82
N ARG A 194 9.82 17.30 3.63
CA ARG A 194 10.91 16.59 2.95
C ARG A 194 11.32 15.33 3.72
N ARG A 195 11.43 15.42 5.05
CA ARG A 195 11.81 14.30 5.93
C ARG A 195 10.79 13.16 5.83
N ILE A 196 9.50 13.47 5.96
CA ILE A 196 8.43 12.47 5.91
C ILE A 196 8.35 11.83 4.53
N TYR A 197 8.49 12.62 3.46
CA TYR A 197 8.61 12.10 2.10
C TYR A 197 9.77 11.11 1.98
N ALA A 198 10.98 11.50 2.41
CA ALA A 198 12.16 10.66 2.32
C ALA A 198 11.99 9.34 3.09
N LEU A 199 11.49 9.39 4.32
CA LEU A 199 11.20 8.21 5.12
C LEU A 199 10.18 7.28 4.45
N THR A 200 9.14 7.85 3.82
CA THR A 200 8.11 7.10 3.11
C THR A 200 8.69 6.36 1.90
N VAL A 201 9.43 7.06 1.05
CA VAL A 201 10.07 6.46 -0.13
C VAL A 201 11.09 5.41 0.27
N SER A 202 11.98 5.71 1.22
CA SER A 202 12.99 4.74 1.69
C SER A 202 12.35 3.49 2.30
N SER A 203 11.25 3.62 3.05
CA SER A 203 10.53 2.46 3.58
C SER A 203 9.91 1.60 2.47
N LEU A 204 9.35 2.21 1.42
CA LEU A 204 8.83 1.48 0.27
C LEU A 204 9.93 0.76 -0.52
N GLU A 205 11.09 1.39 -0.68
CA GLU A 205 12.23 0.77 -1.34
C GLU A 205 12.77 -0.44 -0.56
N LEU A 206 12.84 -0.34 0.77
CA LEU A 206 13.23 -1.45 1.62
C LEU A 206 12.24 -2.62 1.46
N LYS A 207 10.94 -2.36 1.57
CA LYS A 207 9.89 -3.38 1.41
C LYS A 207 9.92 -4.04 0.03
N LEU A 208 10.16 -3.26 -1.02
CA LEU A 208 10.29 -3.80 -2.39
C LEU A 208 11.53 -4.68 -2.55
N ARG A 209 12.63 -4.39 -1.85
CA ARG A 209 13.83 -5.25 -1.83
C ARG A 209 13.57 -6.55 -1.06
N GLU A 210 12.86 -6.49 0.05
CA GLU A 210 12.48 -7.68 0.85
C GLU A 210 11.49 -8.61 0.13
N THR A 211 10.75 -8.08 -0.86
CA THR A 211 9.77 -8.86 -1.64
C THR A 211 10.36 -9.48 -2.91
N ARG A 212 11.62 -9.18 -3.26
CA ARG A 212 12.34 -9.80 -4.38
C ARG A 212 13.03 -11.09 -3.95
#